data_AF-A0A1L5PSX4-F1
#
_entry.id   AF-A0A1L5PSX4-F1
#
_cell.length_a   1.000
_cell.length_b   1.000
_cell.length_c   1.000
_cell.angle_alpha   90.00
_cell.angle_beta   90.00
_cell.angle_gamma   90.00
#
_symmetry.space_group_name_H-M   'P 1'
#
loop_
_entity.id
_entity.type
_entity.pdbx_description
1 polymer ?
#
loop_
_entity_poly.entity_id
_entity_poly.type
_entity_poly.pdbx_seq_one_letter_code
_entity_poly.pdbx_strand_id
1 'polypeptide(L)' 'MYESEQHEADALAIKACDLFMATYQEPDNQAARDKLMEWAKEAPAHWRAFLALDQYLAEVKGLIEGDDLQGVARRVGRSD' A
#
# COMPACT_ATOMS: atom_id res chain seq x y z
N MET A 1 9.54 -20.00 -11.04
CA MET A 1 10.08 -18.66 -10.73
C MET A 1 8.95 -17.66 -10.55
N TYR A 2 8.03 -17.49 -11.51
CA TYR A 2 6.87 -16.58 -11.37
C TYR A 2 5.97 -16.82 -10.14
N GLU A 3 5.61 -18.07 -9.84
CA GLU A 3 4.74 -18.37 -8.68
C GLU A 3 5.42 -18.05 -7.33
N SER A 4 6.75 -18.18 -7.25
CA SER A 4 7.52 -17.90 -6.03
C SER A 4 7.64 -16.40 -5.78
N GLU A 5 7.86 -15.61 -6.83
CA GLU A 5 7.94 -14.15 -6.75
C GLU A 5 6.57 -13.53 -6.43
N GLN A 6 5.49 -14.11 -6.96
CA GLN A 6 4.13 -13.68 -6.67
C GLN A 6 3.74 -14.00 -5.22
N HIS A 7 4.09 -15.19 -4.72
CA HIS A 7 3.87 -15.56 -3.32
C HIS A 7 4.67 -14.66 -2.35
N GLU A 8 5.87 -14.24 -2.73
CA GLU A 8 6.67 -13.30 -1.93
C GLU A 8 6.03 -11.91 -1.90
N ALA A 9 5.57 -11.39 -3.04
CA ALA A 9 4.86 -10.13 -3.11
C ALA A 9 3.55 -10.14 -2.30
N ASP A 10 2.79 -11.22 -2.37
CA ASP A 10 1.55 -11.40 -1.60
C ASP A 10 1.83 -11.43 -0.09
N ALA A 11 2.90 -12.12 0.34
CA ALA A 11 3.31 -12.14 1.75
C ALA A 11 3.70 -10.74 2.26
N LEU A 12 4.39 -9.95 1.43
CA LEU A 12 4.74 -8.57 1.75
C LEU A 12 3.50 -7.67 1.87
N ALA A 13 2.52 -7.84 0.97
CA ALA A 13 1.27 -7.09 1.01
C ALA A 13 0.47 -7.40 2.28
N ILE A 14 0.31 -8.67 2.64
CA ILE A 14 -0.37 -9.09 3.87
C ILE A 14 0.32 -8.47 5.10
N LYS A 15 1.64 -8.57 5.18
CA LYS A 15 2.41 -8.03 6.31
C LYS A 15 2.31 -6.51 6.42
N ALA A 16 2.29 -5.79 5.29
CA ALA A 16 2.07 -4.35 5.27
C ALA A 16 0.69 -3.97 5.82
N CYS A 17 -0.35 -4.71 5.43
CA CYS A 17 -1.71 -4.54 5.98
C CYS A 17 -1.76 -4.79 7.49
N ASP A 18 -1.16 -5.88 7.97
CA ASP A 18 -1.17 -6.23 9.39
C ASP A 18 -0.49 -5.15 10.26
N LEU A 19 0.69 -4.68 9.83
CA LEU A 19 1.42 -3.62 10.53
C LEU A 19 0.67 -2.30 10.50
N PHE A 20 0.08 -1.94 9.36
CA PHE A 20 -0.76 -0.75 9.24
C PHE A 20 -1.96 -0.82 10.19
N MET A 21 -2.72 -1.92 10.18
CA MET A 21 -3.88 -2.12 11.03
C MET A 21 -3.52 -2.09 12.52
N ALA A 22 -2.40 -2.70 12.92
CA ALA A 22 -1.93 -2.65 14.31
C ALA A 22 -1.67 -1.21 14.78
N THR A 23 -1.03 -0.39 13.94
CA THR A 23 -0.80 1.03 14.27
C THR A 23 -2.05 1.90 14.19
N TYR A 24 -3.03 1.51 13.38
CA TYR A 24 -4.31 2.20 13.26
C TYR A 24 -5.24 1.92 14.45
N GLN A 25 -5.30 0.67 14.91
CA GLN A 25 -6.12 0.25 16.05
C GLN A 25 -5.56 0.74 17.39
N GLU A 26 -4.23 0.75 17.54
CA GLU A 26 -3.55 1.20 18.75
C GLU A 26 -2.60 2.36 18.42
N PRO A 27 -3.13 3.57 18.16
CA PRO A 27 -2.30 4.69 17.75
C PRO A 27 -1.26 5.06 18.81
N ASP A 28 -1.53 4.88 20.10
CA ASP A 28 -0.58 5.20 21.18
C ASP A 28 0.42 4.07 21.47
N ASN A 29 0.32 2.93 20.77
CA ASN A 29 1.24 1.82 20.95
C ASN A 29 2.56 2.07 20.21
N GLN A 30 3.52 2.65 20.93
CA GLN A 30 4.85 2.94 20.41
C GLN A 30 5.57 1.69 19.87
N ALA A 31 5.37 0.53 20.49
CA ALA A 31 5.98 -0.72 20.03
C ALA A 31 5.44 -1.17 18.67
N ALA A 32 4.16 -0.92 18.37
CA ALA A 32 3.60 -1.19 17.04
C ALA A 32 4.20 -0.26 15.97
N ARG A 33 4.36 1.03 16.31
CA ARG A 33 5.00 2.02 15.42
C ARG A 33 6.47 1.70 15.15
N ASP A 34 7.21 1.30 16.19
CA ASP A 34 8.62 0.93 16.08
C ASP A 34 8.80 -0.31 15.21
N LYS A 35 7.94 -1.33 15.37
CA LYS A 35 7.92 -2.53 14.51
C LYS A 35 7.62 -2.19 13.06
N LEU A 36 6.67 -1.29 12.79
CA LEU A 36 6.37 -0.83 11.44
C LEU A 36 7.58 -0.12 10.83
N MET A 37 8.23 0.78 11.58
CA MET A 37 9.41 1.50 11.11
C MET A 37 10.63 0.60 10.90
N GLU A 38 10.85 -0.39 11.78
CA GLU A 38 11.93 -1.37 11.64
C GLU A 38 11.74 -2.19 10.36
N TRP A 39 10.54 -2.74 10.17
CA TRP A 39 10.23 -3.54 8.99
C TRP A 39 10.32 -2.72 7.69
N ALA A 40 9.82 -1.49 7.68
CA ALA A 40 9.90 -0.62 6.51
C ALA A 40 11.34 -0.27 6.09
N LYS A 41 12.28 -0.22 7.05
CA LYS A 41 13.71 0.08 6.81
C LYS A 41 14.52 -1.13 6.38
N GLU A 42 14.05 -2.34 6.68
CA GLU A 42 14.77 -3.60 6.43
C GLU A 42 15.05 -3.83 4.94
N ALA A 43 14.09 -3.53 4.06
CA ALA A 43 14.25 -3.70 2.62
C ALA A 43 13.41 -2.69 1.81
N PRO A 44 13.89 -2.24 0.64
CA PRO A 44 13.12 -1.37 -0.26
C PRO A 44 11.77 -1.98 -0.70
N ALA A 45 11.69 -3.31 -0.76
CA ALA A 45 10.46 -4.03 -1.10
C ALA A 45 9.35 -3.83 -0.05
N HIS A 46 9.71 -3.72 1.23
CA HIS A 46 8.76 -3.51 2.32
C HIS A 46 8.12 -2.13 2.22
N TRP A 47 8.92 -1.09 1.93
CA TRP A 47 8.38 0.24 1.67
C TRP A 47 7.46 0.28 0.44
N ARG A 48 7.82 -0.45 -0.63
CA ARG A 48 6.97 -0.56 -1.83
C ARG A 48 5.63 -1.23 -1.53
N ALA A 49 5.59 -2.22 -0.64
CA ALA A 49 4.34 -2.85 -0.21
C ALA A 49 3.40 -1.84 0.49
N PHE A 50 3.93 -0.94 1.31
CA PHE A 50 3.13 0.14 1.91
C PHE A 50 2.62 1.14 0.87
N LEU A 51 3.41 1.49 -0.14
CA LEU A 51 2.95 2.39 -1.22
C LEU A 51 1.85 1.74 -2.06
N ALA A 52 1.95 0.45 -2.34
CA ALA A 52 0.89 -0.29 -3.03
C ALA A 52 -0.40 -0.33 -2.20
N LEU A 53 -0.29 -0.49 -0.87
CA LEU A 53 -1.43 -0.42 0.04
C LEU A 53 -2.07 0.98 0.05
N ASP A 54 -1.29 2.05 0.13
CA ASP A 54 -1.79 3.43 0.07
C ASP A 54 -2.54 3.72 -1.24
N GLN A 55 -1.96 3.28 -2.37
CA GLN A 55 -2.61 3.40 -3.68
C GLN A 55 -3.94 2.65 -3.73
N TYR A 56 -3.99 1.42 -3.22
CA TYR A 56 -5.23 0.64 -3.16
C TYR A 56 -6.30 1.32 -2.29
N LEU A 57 -5.92 1.88 -1.14
CA LEU A 57 -6.85 2.62 -0.28
C LEU A 57 -7.37 3.89 -0.96
N ALA A 58 -6.53 4.60 -1.70
CA ALA A 58 -6.95 5.75 -2.50
C ALA A 58 -7.93 5.38 -3.61
N GLU A 59 -7.70 4.25 -4.30
CA GLU A 59 -8.63 3.72 -5.31
C GLU A 59 -9.99 3.33 -4.70
N VAL A 60 -9.98 2.61 -3.58
CA VAL A 60 -11.21 2.24 -2.85
C VAL A 60 -11.95 3.48 -2.38
N LYS A 61 -11.25 4.49 -1.87
CA LYS A 61 -11.84 5.77 -1.49
C LYS A 61 -12.51 6.46 -2.68
N GLY A 62 -11.84 6.54 -3.83
CA GLY A 62 -12.40 7.11 -5.05
C GLY A 62 -13.65 6.37 -5.55
N LEU A 63 -13.69 5.03 -5.41
CA LEU A 63 -14.86 4.22 -5.74
C LEU A 63 -16.05 4.47 -4.79
N ILE A 64 -15.80 4.69 -3.51
CA ILE A 64 -16.84 4.91 -2.48
C ILE A 64 -17.38 6.34 -2.54
N GLU A 65 -16.51 7.34 -2.68
CA GLU A 65 -16.89 8.76 -2.67
C GLU A 65 -17.53 9.22 -3.98
N GLY A 66 -17.55 8.38 -5.01
CA GLY A 66 -18.35 8.60 -6.22
C GLY A 66 -17.85 9.74 -7.11
N ASP A 67 -16.56 10.11 -7.02
CA ASP A 67 -16.00 11.24 -7.75
C ASP A 67 -15.17 10.76 -8.97
N ASP A 68 -15.69 11.09 -10.14
CA ASP A 68 -15.05 11.28 -11.44
C ASP A 68 -13.53 10.96 -11.53
N LEU A 69 -13.17 9.72 -11.88
CA LEU A 69 -11.88 9.39 -12.47
C LEU A 69 -11.72 9.92 -13.92
N GLN A 70 -12.26 11.10 -14.24
CA GLN A 70 -11.82 11.88 -15.41
C GLN A 70 -10.42 12.49 -15.21
N GLY A 71 -9.84 12.40 -14.01
CA GLY A 71 -8.55 13.02 -13.67
C GLY A 71 -7.29 12.20 -14.00
N VAL A 72 -7.34 10.87 -14.00
CA VAL A 72 -6.12 10.04 -14.18
C VAL A 72 -5.97 9.51 -15.61
N ALA A 73 -7.04 9.51 -16.41
CA ALA A 73 -6.99 9.14 -17.83
C ALA A 73 -6.38 10.23 -18.74
N ARG A 74 -6.17 11.49 -18.27
CA ARG A 74 -5.76 12.59 -19.15
C ARG A 74 -4.25 12.73 -19.41
N ARG A 75 -3.42 11.77 -18.97
CA ARG A 75 -1.98 11.77 -19.30
C ARG A 75 -1.55 10.70 -20.29
N VAL A 76 -2.49 9.99 -20.92
CA VAL A 76 -2.18 9.10 -22.05
C VAL A 76 -3.05 9.50 -23.24
N GLY A 77 -2.46 10.24 -24.19
CA GLY A 77 -3.03 10.39 -25.53
C GLY A 77 -3.75 11.71 -25.84
N ARG A 78 -3.05 12.85 -25.74
CA ARG A 78 -3.24 13.93 -26.72
C ARG A 78 -2.08 13.85 -27.70
N SER A 79 -2.28 13.10 -28.78
CA SER A 79 -1.49 13.19 -30.00
C SER A 79 -2.47 13.49 -31.12
N ASP A 80 -2.30 14.69 -31.68
CA ASP A 80 -2.81 15.25 -32.94
C ASP A 80 -4.27 14.96 -33.36
#